data_AF-A0A932L5D9-F1
#
_entry.id   AF-A0A932L5D9-F1
#
_cell.length_a   1.000
_cell.length_b   1.000
_cell.length_c   1.000
_cell.angle_alpha   90.00
_cell.angle_beta   90.00
_cell.angle_gamma   90.00
#
_symmetry.space_group_name_H-M   'P 1'
#
loop_
_entity.id
_entity.type
_entity.pdbx_description
1 polymer ?
#
loop_
_entity_poly.entity_id
_entity_poly.type
_entity_poly.pdbx_seq_one_letter_code
_entity_poly.pdbx_strand_id
1 'polypeptide(L)'
;MRSLKWRAVDLRRRGWSYNIIAARLGVSKSTLSHWLREVPYEPNKTMIERIRLGPARAAASKERRRSQQILLFRAQGRKELGKLSARDLRLLGLGVYLGEG
;
A
#
# COMPACT_ATOMS: atom_id res chain seq x y z
N MET A 1 32.98 -19.42 7.83
CA MET A 1 31.79 -18.53 7.94
C MET A 1 31.04 -18.54 6.61
N ARG A 2 29.73 -18.82 6.54
CA ARG A 2 28.99 -18.79 5.25
C ARG A 2 28.73 -17.35 4.82
N SER A 3 28.94 -17.02 3.54
CA SER A 3 28.79 -15.65 3.01
C SER A 3 27.33 -15.18 2.95
N LEU A 4 27.10 -13.87 2.92
CA LEU A 4 25.76 -13.28 2.75
C LEU A 4 25.11 -13.73 1.44
N LYS A 5 25.89 -13.85 0.36
CA LYS A 5 25.43 -14.37 -0.93
C LYS A 5 24.89 -15.80 -0.79
N TRP A 6 25.61 -16.67 -0.09
CA TRP A 6 25.14 -18.04 0.14
C TRP A 6 23.81 -18.07 0.89
N ARG A 7 23.69 -17.26 1.96
CA ARG A 7 22.44 -17.15 2.74
C ARG A 7 21.28 -16.60 1.90
N ALA A 8 21.55 -15.64 1.01
CA ALA A 8 20.55 -15.10 0.11
C ALA A 8 20.03 -16.18 -0.87
N VAL A 9 20.93 -17.01 -1.42
CA VAL A 9 20.55 -18.12 -2.33
C VAL A 9 19.72 -19.17 -1.60
N ASP A 10 20.13 -19.58 -0.39
CA ASP A 10 19.37 -20.52 0.44
C ASP A 10 17.96 -20.00 0.73
N LEU A 11 17.82 -18.74 1.14
CA LEU A 11 16.51 -18.14 1.37
C LEU A 11 15.68 -18.05 0.08
N ARG A 12 16.31 -17.75 -1.06
CA ARG A 12 15.63 -17.67 -2.35
C ARG A 12 15.05 -19.03 -2.77
N ARG A 13 15.84 -20.10 -2.63
CA ARG A 13 15.42 -21.49 -2.90
C ARG A 13 14.31 -21.97 -1.96
N ARG A 14 14.27 -21.45 -0.73
CA ARG A 14 13.14 -21.66 0.21
C ARG A 14 11.91 -20.83 -0.13
N GLY A 15 11.92 -20.11 -1.25
CA GLY A 15 10.78 -19.37 -1.77
C GLY A 15 10.52 -18.01 -1.13
N TRP A 16 11.54 -17.39 -0.53
CA TRP A 16 11.43 -16.02 -0.03
C TRP A 16 11.64 -14.98 -1.15
N SER A 17 10.85 -13.90 -1.10
CA SER A 17 10.98 -12.77 -2.03
C SER A 17 12.16 -11.87 -1.69
N TYR A 18 12.63 -11.08 -2.67
CA TYR A 18 13.72 -10.11 -2.46
C TYR A 18 13.47 -9.15 -1.30
N ASN A 19 12.22 -8.71 -1.09
CA ASN A 19 11.88 -7.82 0.01
C ASN A 19 12.16 -8.45 1.39
N ILE A 20 11.82 -9.74 1.55
CA ILE A 20 12.06 -10.47 2.80
C ILE A 20 13.55 -10.75 3.00
N ILE A 21 14.24 -11.16 1.93
CA ILE A 21 15.68 -11.45 1.98
C ILE A 21 16.46 -10.18 2.31
N ALA A 22 16.13 -9.05 1.67
CA ALA A 22 16.77 -7.76 1.91
C ALA A 22 16.62 -7.32 3.37
N ALA A 23 15.40 -7.38 3.91
CA ALA A 23 15.13 -7.03 5.29
C ALA A 23 15.86 -7.96 6.28
N ARG A 24 15.94 -9.27 5.98
CA ARG A 24 16.55 -10.25 6.88
C ARG A 24 18.08 -10.20 6.88
N LEU A 25 18.69 -9.89 5.74
CA LEU A 25 20.16 -9.88 5.58
C LEU A 25 20.76 -8.47 5.64
N GLY A 26 19.94 -7.42 5.67
CA GLY A 26 20.41 -6.04 5.71
C GLY A 26 21.11 -5.59 4.42
N VAL A 27 20.73 -6.17 3.28
CA VAL A 27 21.34 -5.88 1.97
C VAL A 27 20.36 -5.17 1.05
N SER A 28 20.87 -4.36 0.12
CA SER A 28 20.05 -3.68 -0.85
C SER A 28 19.43 -4.66 -1.87
N LYS A 29 18.34 -4.24 -2.52
CA LYS A 29 17.72 -5.04 -3.59
C LYS A 29 18.61 -5.13 -4.83
N SER A 30 19.44 -4.13 -5.11
CA SER A 30 20.39 -4.17 -6.23
C SER A 30 21.45 -5.25 -6.02
N THR A 31 21.96 -5.38 -4.78
CA THR A 31 22.87 -6.47 -4.40
C THR A 31 22.20 -7.84 -4.58
N LEU A 32 20.95 -7.99 -4.14
CA LEU A 32 20.21 -9.25 -4.34
C LEU A 32 19.95 -9.56 -5.81
N SER A 33 19.61 -8.55 -6.61
CA SER A 33 19.39 -8.70 -8.05
C SER A 33 20.65 -9.23 -8.75
N HIS A 34 21.82 -8.71 -8.38
CA HIS A 34 23.09 -9.23 -8.89
C HIS A 34 23.38 -10.66 -8.41
N TRP A 35 23.08 -10.99 -7.14
CA TRP A 35 23.42 -12.29 -6.57
C TRP A 35 22.48 -13.43 -6.97
N LEU A 36 21.21 -13.11 -7.19
CA LEU A 36 20.12 -14.07 -7.39
C LEU A 36 19.60 -14.09 -8.82
N ARG A 37 20.30 -13.43 -9.76
CA ARG A 37 19.92 -13.35 -11.18
C ARG A 37 19.58 -14.71 -11.79
N GLU A 38 20.41 -15.71 -11.49
CA GLU A 38 20.28 -17.08 -12.01
C GLU A 38 19.44 -18.00 -11.10
N VAL A 39 18.83 -17.48 -10.03
CA VAL A 39 18.05 -18.28 -9.08
C VAL A 39 16.55 -17.97 -9.26
N PRO A 40 15.76 -18.92 -9.82
CA PRO A 40 14.35 -18.69 -10.09
C PRO A 40 13.55 -18.41 -8.81
N TYR A 41 12.40 -17.78 -8.98
CA TYR A 41 11.48 -17.51 -7.88
C TYR A 41 10.35 -18.52 -7.81
N GLU A 42 10.34 -19.33 -6.76
CA GLU A 42 9.23 -20.23 -6.46
C GLU A 42 8.70 -19.89 -5.07
N PRO A 43 7.55 -19.20 -4.94
CA PRO A 43 7.07 -18.74 -3.64
C PRO A 43 6.69 -19.92 -2.74
N ASN A 44 7.09 -19.86 -1.47
CA ASN A 44 6.63 -20.82 -0.47
C ASN A 44 5.17 -20.56 -0.05
N LYS A 45 4.58 -21.49 0.70
CA LYS A 45 3.19 -21.40 1.20
C LYS A 45 2.88 -20.06 1.87
N THR A 46 3.79 -19.55 2.70
CA THR A 46 3.65 -18.26 3.38
C THR A 46 3.62 -17.08 2.39
N MET A 47 4.47 -17.09 1.36
CA MET A 47 4.47 -16.06 0.33
C MET A 47 3.21 -16.13 -0.54
N ILE A 48 2.74 -17.33 -0.89
CA ILE A 48 1.49 -17.52 -1.62
C ILE A 48 0.31 -16.94 -0.83
N GLU A 49 0.20 -17.27 0.45
CA GLU A 49 -0.85 -16.72 1.31
C GLU A 49 -0.76 -15.20 1.43
N ARG A 50 0.45 -14.66 1.59
CA ARG A 50 0.67 -13.21 1.65
C ARG A 50 0.24 -12.52 0.35
N ILE A 51 0.51 -13.12 -0.80
CA ILE A 51 0.09 -12.61 -2.11
C ILE A 51 -1.45 -12.64 -2.19
N ARG A 52 -2.08 -13.76 -1.83
CA ARG A 52 -3.54 -13.93 -1.82
C ARG A 52 -4.24 -12.91 -0.92
N LEU A 53 -3.70 -12.64 0.27
CA LEU A 53 -4.28 -11.70 1.23
C LEU A 53 -3.92 -10.23 0.95
N GLY A 54 -2.98 -9.96 0.05
CA GLY A 54 -2.50 -8.63 -0.29
C GLY A 54 -3.62 -7.66 -0.69
N PRO A 55 -4.48 -8.01 -1.66
CA PRO A 55 -5.59 -7.16 -2.10
C PRO A 55 -6.56 -6.81 -0.97
N ALA A 56 -6.95 -7.81 -0.16
CA ALA A 56 -7.87 -7.60 0.96
C ALA A 56 -7.29 -6.63 2.01
N ARG A 57 -6.00 -6.79 2.33
CA ARG A 57 -5.30 -5.87 3.25
C ARG A 57 -5.19 -4.46 2.68
N ALA A 58 -4.92 -4.33 1.38
CA ALA A 58 -4.87 -3.03 0.72
C ALA A 58 -6.23 -2.33 0.72
N ALA A 59 -7.30 -3.06 0.45
CA ALA A 59 -8.68 -2.56 0.52
C ALA A 59 -9.03 -2.08 1.93
N ALA A 60 -8.76 -2.90 2.95
CA ALA A 60 -9.01 -2.54 4.35
C ALA A 60 -8.22 -1.27 4.77
N SER A 61 -6.95 -1.15 4.36
CA SER A 61 -6.16 0.05 4.62
C SER A 61 -6.70 1.28 3.91
N LYS A 62 -7.16 1.14 2.67
CA LYS A 62 -7.76 2.23 1.89
C LYS A 62 -9.05 2.71 2.54
N GLU A 63 -9.91 1.78 2.96
CA GLU A 63 -11.16 2.09 3.63
C GLU A 63 -10.90 2.83 4.94
N ARG A 64 -9.99 2.32 5.78
CA ARG A 64 -9.61 2.99 7.04
C ARG A 64 -9.13 4.42 6.81
N ARG A 65 -8.26 4.63 5.80
CA ARG A 65 -7.76 5.96 5.45
C ARG A 65 -8.90 6.87 4.93
N ARG A 66 -9.85 6.32 4.17
CA ARG A 66 -11.02 7.05 3.67
C ARG A 66 -11.92 7.47 4.83
N SER A 67 -12.24 6.57 5.75
CA SER A 67 -13.09 6.90 6.91
C SER A 67 -12.45 7.97 7.79
N GLN A 68 -11.13 7.91 8.01
CA GLN A 68 -10.39 8.95 8.74
C GLN A 68 -10.46 10.31 8.04
N GLN A 69 -10.27 10.34 6.72
CA GLN A 69 -10.40 11.58 5.94
C GLN A 69 -11.82 12.14 5.99
N ILE A 70 -12.84 11.30 5.88
CA ILE A 70 -14.25 11.73 5.98
C ILE A 70 -14.50 12.39 7.34
N LEU A 71 -14.02 11.79 8.44
CA LEU A 71 -14.19 12.36 9.77
C LEU A 71 -13.46 13.71 9.92
N LEU A 72 -12.23 13.80 9.43
CA LEU A 72 -11.44 15.04 9.43
C LEU A 72 -12.15 16.14 8.63
N PHE A 73 -12.51 15.88 7.37
CA PHE A 73 -13.15 16.88 6.52
C PHE A 73 -14.54 17.27 7.00
N ARG A 74 -15.30 16.35 7.62
CA ARG A 74 -16.57 16.70 8.27
C ARG A 74 -16.37 17.65 9.45
N ALA A 75 -15.35 17.39 10.28
CA ALA A 75 -15.05 18.26 11.42
C ALA A 75 -14.57 19.64 10.95
N GLN A 76 -13.67 19.67 9.97
CA GLN A 76 -13.15 20.89 9.37
C GLN A 76 -14.26 21.70 8.69
N GLY A 77 -15.07 21.08 7.83
CA GLY A 77 -16.17 21.74 7.14
C GLY A 77 -17.20 22.34 8.10
N ARG A 78 -17.51 21.66 9.22
CA ARG A 78 -18.38 22.24 10.26
C ARG A 78 -17.79 23.51 10.89
N LYS A 79 -16.47 23.52 11.12
CA LYS A 79 -15.78 24.68 11.71
C LYS A 79 -15.71 25.85 10.74
N GLU A 80 -15.45 25.58 9.46
CA GLU A 80 -15.24 26.62 8.44
C GLU A 80 -16.54 27.20 7.91
N LEU A 81 -17.54 26.36 7.65
CA LEU A 81 -18.78 26.77 6.95
C LEU A 81 -19.93 27.12 7.91
N GLY A 82 -19.89 26.61 9.16
CA GLY A 82 -20.97 26.83 10.12
C GLY A 82 -22.31 26.26 9.65
N LYS A 83 -23.41 27.01 9.86
CA LYS A 83 -24.75 26.64 9.41
C LYS A 83 -24.96 27.08 7.97
N LEU A 84 -25.22 26.13 7.08
CA LEU A 84 -25.55 26.41 5.69
C LEU A 84 -27.01 26.87 5.55
N SER A 85 -27.22 27.92 4.77
CA SER A 85 -28.53 28.38 4.36
C SER A 85 -29.00 27.67 3.09
N ALA A 86 -30.30 27.79 2.78
CA ALA A 86 -30.84 27.31 1.52
C ALA A 86 -30.18 27.97 0.29
N ARG A 87 -29.67 29.21 0.42
CA ARG A 87 -28.94 29.90 -0.66
C ARG A 87 -27.60 29.22 -0.93
N ASP A 88 -26.86 28.85 0.11
CA ASP A 88 -25.54 28.21 -0.02
C ASP A 88 -25.66 26.87 -0.75
N LEU A 89 -26.69 26.08 -0.39
CA LEU A 89 -26.99 24.82 -1.06
C LEU A 89 -27.39 25.01 -2.53
N ARG A 90 -28.17 26.05 -2.86
CA ARG A 90 -28.52 26.37 -4.24
C ARG A 90 -27.30 26.78 -5.07
N LEU A 91 -26.41 27.61 -4.51
CA LEU A 91 -25.17 28.02 -5.18
C LEU A 91 -24.23 26.83 -5.42
N LEU A 92 -24.09 25.94 -4.43
CA LEU A 92 -23.31 24.71 -4.59
C LEU A 92 -23.90 23.83 -5.69
N GLY A 93 -25.22 23.62 -5.69
CA GLY A 93 -25.90 22.81 -6.70
C GLY A 93 -25.74 23.38 -8.11
N LEU A 94 -25.87 24.69 -8.29
CA LEU A 94 -25.60 25.36 -9.56
C LEU A 94 -24.14 25.19 -9.99
N GLY A 95 -23.19 25.31 -9.06
CA GLY A 95 -21.77 25.10 -9.34
C GLY A 95 -21.45 23.67 -9.79
N VAL A 96 -22.05 22.66 -9.14
CA VAL A 96 -21.91 21.25 -9.56
C VAL A 96 -22.51 21.04 -10.95
N TYR A 97 -23.74 21.55 -11.18
CA TYR A 97 -24.42 21.44 -12.48
C TYR A 97 -23.61 22.07 -13.62
N LEU A 98 -23.03 23.25 -13.40
CA LEU A 98 -22.16 23.91 -14.39
C LEU A 98 -20.85 23.15 -14.64
N GLY A 99 -20.34 22.44 -13.63
CA GLY A 99 -19.12 21.64 -13.75
C GLY A 99 -19.31 20.27 -14.39
N GLU A 100 -20.54 19.77 -14.49
CA GLU A 100 -20.90 18.53 -15.20
C GLU A 100 -21.15 18.72 -16.70
N GLY A 101 -21.10 19.97 -17.20
CA GLY A 101 -21.36 20.35 -18.59
C GLY A 101 -20.58 19.57 -19.64
#